data_AF-A0A917VWA4-F1
#
_entry.id   AF-A0A917VWA4-F1
#
_cell.length_a   1.000
_cell.length_b   1.000
_cell.length_c   1.000
_cell.angle_alpha   90.00
_cell.angle_beta   90.00
_cell.angle_gamma   90.00
#
_symmetry.space_group_name_H-M   'P 1'
#
loop_
_entity.id
_entity.type
_entity.pdbx_description
1 polymer ?
#
loop_
_entity_poly.entity_id
_entity_poly.type
_entity_poly.pdbx_seq_one_letter_code
_entity_poly.pdbx_strand_id
1 'polypeptide(L)'
;MNLVTTWMPLSESDSKDLVLCVDFTETGRTEAGFPDLVARMDHDSAFWHVVPPSVAPGSGVDGGAYVRSWLEPLRGSGRTVRAVMGYCVGAVYAAELVAALAELQDEKPELIVFDPEPTSLENIYFQFGNVFTILSSILTEEDIAGTREVMDRLIRQEDMTVERYASELYAVFREVGHNAFERAGLDQEYGEEMWETFSRFLSFLSYADQLDPWDGWLRATAVSSSTPHNGLNRLRTDDPPRRGDIVAHELSFEEDHQELLRSEEVARAVTKLLEK
;
A
#
# COMPACT_ATOMS: atom_id res chain seq x y z
N MET A 1 20.70 4.90 7.93
CA MET A 1 19.54 5.74 7.54
C MET A 1 18.49 5.53 8.62
N ASN A 2 17.96 6.59 9.23
CA ASN A 2 16.90 6.45 10.24
C ASN A 2 15.56 6.41 9.50
N LEU A 3 14.94 5.24 9.45
CA LEU A 3 13.58 5.08 8.96
C LEU A 3 12.64 5.58 10.05
N VAL A 4 11.89 6.65 9.76
CA VAL A 4 10.89 7.18 10.69
C VAL A 4 9.53 6.85 10.12
N THR A 5 8.81 5.96 10.81
CA THR A 5 7.41 5.66 10.53
C THR A 5 6.53 6.40 11.51
N THR A 6 5.39 6.88 11.04
CA THR A 6 4.34 7.41 11.91
C THR A 6 3.06 6.61 11.71
N TRP A 7 2.24 6.52 12.75
CA TRP A 7 0.89 5.98 12.69
C TRP A 7 -0.09 7.12 12.90
N MET A 8 -1.05 7.28 11.98
CA MET A 8 -2.10 8.27 12.05
C MET A 8 -3.36 7.63 12.64
N PRO A 9 -3.88 8.12 13.78
CA PRO A 9 -5.15 7.64 14.31
C PRO A 9 -6.31 7.95 13.35
N LEU A 10 -7.08 6.92 12.98
CA LEU A 10 -8.36 7.06 12.28
C LEU A 10 -9.53 7.15 13.26
N SER A 11 -9.45 6.37 14.34
CA SER A 11 -10.34 6.44 15.50
C SER A 11 -9.58 6.02 16.76
N GLU A 12 -10.01 6.54 17.89
CA GLU A 12 -9.43 6.23 19.20
C GLU A 12 -10.49 5.58 20.10
N SER A 13 -10.03 4.69 20.96
CA SER A 13 -10.84 4.02 21.99
C SER A 13 -10.03 3.90 23.28
N ASP A 14 -10.77 3.83 24.41
CA ASP A 14 -10.24 3.53 25.74
C ASP A 14 -9.83 2.05 25.89
N SER A 15 -10.28 1.18 24.98
CA SER A 15 -9.82 -0.21 24.87
C SER A 15 -8.30 -0.25 24.65
N LYS A 16 -7.65 -1.33 25.11
CA LYS A 16 -6.22 -1.58 24.82
C LYS A 16 -5.99 -2.16 23.43
N ASP A 17 -7.06 -2.53 22.74
CA ASP A 17 -7.01 -3.18 21.45
C ASP A 17 -6.76 -2.16 20.34
N LEU A 18 -5.85 -2.55 19.44
CA LEU A 18 -5.42 -1.75 18.31
C LEU A 18 -5.59 -2.56 17.02
N VAL A 19 -6.18 -1.95 16.01
CA VAL A 19 -6.24 -2.43 14.63
C VAL A 19 -5.36 -1.55 13.77
N LEU A 20 -4.44 -2.17 13.04
CA LEU A 20 -3.53 -1.47 12.15
C LEU A 20 -4.06 -1.53 10.71
N CYS A 21 -4.05 -0.40 10.02
CA CYS A 21 -4.51 -0.25 8.66
C CYS A 21 -3.32 0.10 7.75
N VAL A 22 -3.06 -0.75 6.76
CA VAL A 22 -1.88 -0.67 5.90
C VAL A 22 -2.30 -0.44 4.46
N ASP A 23 -2.10 0.80 4.01
CA ASP A 23 -2.48 1.27 2.68
C ASP A 23 -1.73 2.56 2.33
N PHE A 24 -1.73 2.93 1.06
CA PHE A 24 -1.15 4.17 0.56
C PHE A 24 -2.25 5.07 -0.01
N THR A 25 -2.71 6.04 0.77
CA THR A 25 -3.84 6.92 0.44
C THR A 25 -3.43 8.29 -0.10
N GLU A 26 -2.13 8.62 -0.10
CA GLU A 26 -1.63 9.97 -0.43
C GLU A 26 -1.53 10.27 -1.95
N THR A 27 -1.99 9.37 -2.81
CA THR A 27 -1.95 9.54 -4.27
C THR A 27 -3.13 10.32 -4.84
N GLY A 28 -3.97 11.00 -4.04
CA GLY A 28 -5.14 11.74 -4.56
C GLY A 28 -6.15 10.84 -5.31
N ARG A 29 -6.10 9.55 -5.01
CA ARG A 29 -6.85 8.49 -5.66
C ARG A 29 -8.35 8.56 -5.31
N THR A 30 -9.22 8.07 -6.19
CA THR A 30 -10.68 8.11 -5.97
C THR A 30 -11.20 6.93 -5.17
N GLU A 31 -10.39 5.87 -5.03
CA GLU A 31 -10.67 4.68 -4.25
C GLU A 31 -10.95 5.03 -2.79
N ALA A 32 -11.99 4.40 -2.24
CA ALA A 32 -12.27 4.40 -0.82
C ALA A 32 -11.04 3.89 -0.04
N GLY A 33 -10.77 4.52 1.11
CA GLY A 33 -9.67 4.16 1.99
C GLY A 33 -10.15 3.58 3.32
N PHE A 34 -9.21 3.17 4.17
CA PHE A 34 -9.55 2.78 5.54
C PHE A 34 -10.30 3.85 6.35
N PRO A 35 -10.10 5.17 6.16
CA PRO A 35 -10.98 6.17 6.78
C PRO A 35 -12.47 5.99 6.43
N ASP A 36 -12.79 5.59 5.19
CA ASP A 36 -14.17 5.31 4.78
C ASP A 36 -14.73 4.07 5.49
N LEU A 37 -13.93 3.02 5.63
CA LEU A 37 -14.33 1.78 6.29
C LEU A 37 -14.57 2.02 7.78
N VAL A 38 -13.58 2.61 8.47
CA VAL A 38 -13.63 2.84 9.92
C VAL A 38 -14.79 3.75 10.30
N ALA A 39 -15.12 4.76 9.48
CA ALA A 39 -16.28 5.63 9.71
C ALA A 39 -17.64 4.90 9.71
N ARG A 40 -17.69 3.67 9.21
CA ARG A 40 -18.89 2.82 9.11
C ARG A 40 -18.86 1.63 10.06
N MET A 41 -17.76 1.43 10.77
CA MET A 41 -17.61 0.34 11.73
C MET A 41 -18.09 0.78 13.12
N ASP A 42 -18.87 -0.08 13.75
CA ASP A 42 -19.22 0.03 15.17
C ASP A 42 -18.40 -1.03 15.94
N HIS A 43 -17.16 -0.68 16.31
CA HIS A 43 -16.25 -1.58 17.01
C HIS A 43 -15.38 -0.81 18.02
N ASP A 44 -15.25 -1.35 19.23
CA ASP A 44 -14.52 -0.72 20.33
C ASP A 44 -13.02 -1.04 20.29
N SER A 45 -12.33 -0.47 19.30
CA SER A 45 -10.87 -0.53 19.15
C SER A 45 -10.32 0.78 18.63
N ALA A 46 -9.04 1.05 18.90
CA ALA A 46 -8.32 2.10 18.20
C ALA A 46 -7.96 1.61 16.79
N PHE A 47 -8.05 2.48 15.79
CA PHE A 47 -7.68 2.17 14.41
C PHE A 47 -6.59 3.13 13.96
N TRP A 48 -5.42 2.61 13.60
CA TRP A 48 -4.29 3.43 13.18
C TRP A 48 -3.87 3.11 11.75
N HIS A 49 -3.70 4.15 10.95
CA HIS A 49 -3.25 4.06 9.57
C HIS A 49 -1.75 4.31 9.47
N VAL A 50 -1.03 3.50 8.70
CA VAL A 50 0.40 3.70 8.50
C VAL A 50 0.66 4.97 7.67
N VAL A 51 1.65 5.75 8.09
CA VAL A 51 2.32 6.75 7.25
C VAL A 51 3.73 6.20 6.99
N PRO A 52 3.96 5.58 5.83
CA PRO A 52 5.18 4.82 5.58
C PRO A 52 6.41 5.76 5.51
N PRO A 53 7.61 5.29 5.89
CA PRO A 53 8.82 6.12 5.86
C PRO A 53 9.12 6.69 4.48
N SER A 54 9.56 7.95 4.46
CA SER A 54 10.14 8.56 3.25
C SER A 54 11.55 8.05 3.01
N VAL A 55 11.67 7.23 1.97
CA VAL A 55 12.91 6.66 1.49
C VAL A 55 12.89 6.73 -0.03
N ALA A 56 14.05 6.91 -0.66
CA ALA A 56 14.16 6.80 -2.11
C ALA A 56 14.21 5.32 -2.54
N PRO A 57 13.54 4.92 -3.64
CA PRO A 57 13.70 3.60 -4.20
C PRO A 57 15.17 3.31 -4.56
N GLY A 58 15.66 2.11 -4.27
CA GLY A 58 17.06 1.72 -4.52
C GLY A 58 18.07 2.30 -3.51
N SER A 59 17.61 2.82 -2.37
CA SER A 59 18.49 3.30 -1.29
C SER A 59 19.30 2.20 -0.57
N GLY A 60 19.09 0.93 -0.93
CA GLY A 60 19.70 -0.24 -0.29
C GLY A 60 19.09 -0.62 1.06
N VAL A 61 17.93 -0.06 1.40
CA VAL A 61 17.13 -0.50 2.55
C VAL A 61 16.49 -1.86 2.22
N ASP A 62 16.59 -2.80 3.15
CA ASP A 62 15.91 -4.10 3.07
C ASP A 62 14.40 -3.96 3.35
N GLY A 63 13.54 -4.59 2.55
CA GLY A 63 12.09 -4.55 2.72
C GLY A 63 11.62 -5.01 4.10
N GLY A 64 12.24 -6.05 4.68
CA GLY A 64 11.96 -6.47 6.05
C GLY A 64 12.35 -5.39 7.08
N ALA A 65 13.49 -4.73 6.88
CA ALA A 65 13.91 -3.61 7.73
C ALA A 65 12.97 -2.39 7.60
N TYR A 66 12.41 -2.17 6.41
CA TYR A 66 11.39 -1.16 6.14
C TYR A 66 10.13 -1.39 6.98
N VAL A 67 9.60 -2.62 7.01
CA VAL A 67 8.43 -2.96 7.84
C VAL A 67 8.77 -2.95 9.33
N ARG A 68 9.93 -3.48 9.72
CA ARG A 68 10.34 -3.50 11.14
C ARG A 68 10.47 -2.10 11.73
N SER A 69 10.77 -1.06 10.94
CA SER A 69 10.78 0.31 11.46
C SER A 69 9.40 0.80 11.91
N TRP A 70 8.33 0.16 11.44
CA TRP A 70 6.94 0.53 11.77
C TRP A 70 6.55 0.08 13.18
N LEU A 71 7.30 -0.85 13.77
CA LEU A 71 7.04 -1.41 15.09
C LEU A 71 7.46 -0.49 16.23
N GLU A 72 8.44 0.40 16.01
CA GLU A 72 8.99 1.23 17.07
C GLU A 72 7.94 2.18 17.69
N PRO A 73 7.15 2.94 16.91
CA PRO A 73 6.07 3.75 17.48
C PRO A 73 4.98 2.92 18.18
N LEU A 74 4.75 1.68 17.73
CA LEU A 74 3.75 0.80 18.32
C LEU A 74 4.15 0.35 19.73
N ARG A 75 5.43 0.04 19.95
CA ARG A 75 5.96 -0.32 21.27
C ARG A 75 5.75 0.77 22.32
N GLY A 76 5.86 2.03 21.91
CA GLY A 76 5.62 3.19 22.77
C GLY A 76 4.15 3.37 23.17
N SER A 77 3.21 2.76 22.46
CA SER A 77 1.76 2.96 22.68
C SER A 77 1.22 2.19 23.89
N GLY A 78 1.83 1.06 24.25
CA GLY A 78 1.31 0.13 25.27
C GLY A 78 -0.01 -0.57 24.89
N ARG A 79 -0.45 -0.48 23.63
CA ARG A 79 -1.63 -1.15 23.08
C ARG A 79 -1.27 -2.55 22.55
N THR A 80 -2.25 -3.45 22.50
CA THR A 80 -2.10 -4.79 21.91
C THR A 80 -2.70 -4.78 20.50
N VAL A 81 -1.93 -5.20 19.49
CA VAL A 81 -2.45 -5.27 18.13
C VAL A 81 -3.31 -6.53 17.99
N ARG A 82 -4.62 -6.37 17.80
CA ARG A 82 -5.56 -7.49 17.63
C ARG A 82 -5.69 -7.94 16.19
N ALA A 83 -5.59 -6.99 15.27
CA ALA A 83 -5.68 -7.27 13.84
C ALA A 83 -4.83 -6.31 13.03
N VAL A 84 -4.39 -6.78 11.86
CA VAL A 84 -3.78 -5.98 10.81
C VAL A 84 -4.61 -6.11 9.55
N MET A 85 -4.97 -4.97 8.99
CA MET A 85 -5.72 -4.81 7.76
C MET A 85 -4.81 -4.29 6.66
N GLY A 86 -4.85 -4.90 5.47
CA GLY A 86 -4.10 -4.42 4.32
C GLY A 86 -4.95 -4.33 3.06
N TYR A 87 -4.86 -3.22 2.32
CA TYR A 87 -5.61 -2.99 1.08
C TYR A 87 -4.68 -3.02 -0.14
N CYS A 88 -5.04 -3.79 -1.17
CA CYS A 88 -4.25 -3.94 -2.40
C CYS A 88 -2.80 -4.36 -2.08
N VAL A 89 -1.81 -3.57 -2.48
CA VAL A 89 -0.38 -3.78 -2.17
C VAL A 89 -0.10 -3.72 -0.66
N GLY A 90 -0.90 -2.97 0.10
CA GLY A 90 -0.84 -2.92 1.56
C GLY A 90 -1.05 -4.29 2.22
N ALA A 91 -1.72 -5.23 1.56
CA ALA A 91 -1.88 -6.60 2.04
C ALA A 91 -0.54 -7.37 2.15
N VAL A 92 0.46 -7.02 1.33
CA VAL A 92 1.79 -7.63 1.41
C VAL A 92 2.48 -7.24 2.71
N TYR A 93 2.47 -5.94 3.00
CA TYR A 93 3.02 -5.39 4.23
C TYR A 93 2.26 -5.83 5.47
N ALA A 94 0.93 -5.95 5.39
CA ALA A 94 0.11 -6.46 6.49
C ALA A 94 0.52 -7.88 6.90
N ALA A 95 0.85 -8.74 5.92
CA ALA A 95 1.31 -10.10 6.19
C ALA A 95 2.67 -10.12 6.93
N GLU A 96 3.64 -9.34 6.46
CA GLU A 96 4.95 -9.20 7.11
C GLU A 96 4.82 -8.60 8.52
N LEU A 97 3.94 -7.60 8.68
CA LEU A 97 3.71 -6.95 9.97
C LEU A 97 3.10 -7.92 10.99
N VAL A 98 2.16 -8.77 10.58
CA VAL A 98 1.61 -9.83 11.44
C VAL A 98 2.68 -10.85 11.85
N ALA A 99 3.57 -11.23 10.93
CA ALA A 99 4.69 -12.12 11.26
C ALA A 99 5.61 -11.49 12.30
N ALA A 100 6.00 -10.23 12.11
CA ALA A 100 6.87 -9.51 13.02
C ALA A 100 6.20 -9.23 14.39
N LEU A 101 4.90 -8.94 14.41
CA LEU A 101 4.14 -8.78 15.66
C LEU A 101 4.01 -10.10 16.42
N ALA A 102 3.82 -11.23 15.74
CA ALA A 102 3.74 -12.54 16.40
C ALA A 102 5.01 -12.92 17.20
N GLU A 103 6.15 -12.29 16.91
CA GLU A 103 7.38 -12.45 17.69
C GLU A 103 7.42 -11.55 18.95
N LEU A 104 6.57 -10.52 19.02
CA LEU A 104 6.61 -9.47 20.04
C LEU A 104 5.45 -9.51 21.03
N GLN A 105 4.35 -10.18 20.70
CA GLN A 105 3.17 -10.34 21.56
C GLN A 105 2.76 -11.80 21.67
N ASP A 106 2.16 -12.17 22.81
CA ASP A 106 1.76 -13.55 23.11
C ASP A 106 0.67 -14.08 22.17
N GLU A 107 -0.27 -13.21 21.78
CA GLU A 107 -1.35 -13.53 20.86
C GLU A 107 -1.02 -12.98 19.47
N LYS A 108 -1.05 -13.85 18.46
CA LYS A 108 -0.83 -13.43 17.07
C LYS A 108 -2.02 -12.58 16.59
N PRO A 109 -1.80 -11.40 15.97
CA PRO A 109 -2.88 -10.62 15.38
C PRO A 109 -3.57 -11.36 14.23
N GLU A 110 -4.88 -11.13 14.08
CA GLU A 110 -5.63 -11.55 12.90
C GLU A 110 -5.16 -10.79 11.65
N LEU A 111 -5.18 -11.45 10.49
CA LEU A 111 -4.83 -10.84 9.21
C LEU A 111 -6.06 -10.78 8.31
N ILE A 112 -6.50 -9.55 8.02
CA ILE A 112 -7.63 -9.28 7.12
C ILE A 112 -7.10 -8.49 5.92
N VAL A 113 -7.29 -9.00 4.71
CA VAL A 113 -6.76 -8.37 3.51
C VAL A 113 -7.87 -8.06 2.53
N PHE A 114 -7.80 -6.90 1.89
CA PHE A 114 -8.82 -6.38 0.99
C PHE A 114 -8.24 -6.29 -0.41
N ASP A 115 -8.80 -7.06 -1.34
CA ASP A 115 -8.24 -7.26 -2.69
C ASP A 115 -6.71 -7.41 -2.68
N PRO A 116 -6.15 -8.41 -1.98
CA PRO A 116 -4.70 -8.53 -1.81
C PRO A 116 -3.98 -8.71 -3.14
N GLU A 117 -2.95 -7.90 -3.39
CA GLU A 117 -2.16 -7.95 -4.61
C GLU A 117 -0.65 -7.80 -4.34
N PRO A 118 0.21 -8.68 -4.88
CA PRO A 118 1.64 -8.42 -4.93
C PRO A 118 1.92 -7.28 -5.92
N THR A 119 3.03 -6.56 -5.70
CA THR A 119 3.54 -5.60 -6.68
C THR A 119 4.10 -6.33 -7.89
N SER A 120 4.01 -5.70 -9.06
CA SER A 120 4.72 -6.08 -10.29
C SER A 120 5.18 -4.82 -11.06
N LEU A 121 5.95 -5.01 -12.12
CA LEU A 121 6.36 -3.91 -13.02
C LEU A 121 5.15 -3.22 -13.65
N GLU A 122 4.17 -4.01 -14.09
CA GLU A 122 2.92 -3.55 -14.70
C GLU A 122 2.09 -2.74 -13.70
N ASN A 123 2.06 -3.15 -12.43
CA ASN A 123 1.39 -2.40 -11.37
C ASN A 123 2.03 -1.02 -11.19
N ILE A 124 3.36 -0.93 -11.13
CA ILE A 124 4.05 0.38 -11.07
C ILE A 124 3.74 1.19 -12.35
N TYR A 125 3.84 0.59 -13.52
CA TYR A 125 3.54 1.25 -14.80
C TYR A 125 2.13 1.85 -14.83
N PHE A 126 1.12 1.08 -14.45
CA PHE A 126 -0.27 1.53 -14.42
C PHE A 126 -0.48 2.65 -13.40
N GLN A 127 0.00 2.46 -12.17
CA GLN A 127 -0.19 3.45 -11.11
C GLN A 127 0.54 4.76 -11.39
N PHE A 128 1.69 4.70 -12.09
CA PHE A 128 2.37 5.90 -12.54
C PHE A 128 1.56 6.72 -13.55
N GLY A 129 0.70 6.05 -14.32
CA GLY A 129 -0.29 6.72 -15.17
C GLY A 129 -1.17 7.69 -14.38
N ASN A 130 -1.57 7.31 -13.16
CA ASN A 130 -2.37 8.17 -12.27
C ASN A 130 -1.58 9.39 -11.79
N VAL A 131 -0.27 9.24 -11.57
CA VAL A 131 0.63 10.36 -11.22
C VAL A 131 0.61 11.44 -12.30
N PHE A 132 0.64 11.06 -13.58
CA PHE A 132 0.50 12.04 -14.67
C PHE A 132 -0.82 12.80 -14.64
N THR A 133 -1.92 12.13 -14.27
CA THR A 133 -3.23 12.77 -14.15
C THR A 133 -3.23 13.82 -13.04
N ILE A 134 -2.66 13.49 -11.88
CA ILE A 134 -2.59 14.39 -10.72
C ILE A 134 -1.71 15.61 -11.03
N LEU A 135 -0.60 15.40 -11.73
CA LEU A 135 0.36 16.45 -12.07
C LEU A 135 0.09 17.09 -13.44
N SER A 136 -1.06 16.83 -14.05
CA SER A 136 -1.40 17.33 -15.39
C SER A 136 -1.46 18.85 -15.50
N SER A 137 -1.64 19.56 -14.38
CA SER A 137 -1.63 21.03 -14.33
C SER A 137 -0.23 21.65 -14.38
N ILE A 138 0.82 20.86 -14.11
CA ILE A 138 2.21 21.32 -14.05
C ILE A 138 3.11 20.65 -15.09
N LEU A 139 2.80 19.40 -15.46
CA LEU A 139 3.50 18.66 -16.49
C LEU A 139 2.99 19.06 -17.87
N THR A 140 3.92 19.23 -18.80
CA THR A 140 3.59 19.41 -20.22
C THR A 140 3.32 18.07 -20.89
N GLU A 141 2.69 18.09 -22.07
CA GLU A 141 2.54 16.89 -22.89
C GLU A 141 3.89 16.25 -23.25
N GLU A 142 4.94 17.07 -23.44
CA GLU A 142 6.30 16.62 -23.71
C GLU A 142 6.92 15.88 -22.51
N ASP A 143 6.74 16.41 -21.29
CA ASP A 143 7.20 15.76 -20.06
C ASP A 143 6.56 14.37 -19.90
N ILE A 144 5.25 14.27 -20.14
CA ILE A 144 4.49 13.02 -20.03
C ILE A 144 4.93 12.05 -21.12
N ALA A 145 5.04 12.50 -22.38
CA ALA A 145 5.46 11.66 -23.50
C ALA A 145 6.88 11.12 -23.28
N GLY A 146 7.82 11.98 -22.93
CA GLY A 146 9.21 11.60 -22.66
C GLY A 146 9.33 10.61 -21.50
N THR A 147 8.59 10.83 -20.41
CA THR A 147 8.59 9.89 -19.28
C THR A 147 7.99 8.54 -19.67
N ARG A 148 6.89 8.53 -20.44
CA ARG A 148 6.27 7.29 -20.94
C ARG A 148 7.20 6.50 -21.85
N GLU A 149 7.93 7.16 -22.76
CA GLU A 149 8.93 6.48 -23.60
C GLU A 149 10.01 5.80 -22.77
N VAL A 150 10.44 6.43 -21.67
CA VAL A 150 11.39 5.83 -20.74
C VAL A 150 10.78 4.63 -20.01
N MET A 151 9.56 4.76 -19.50
CA MET A 151 8.83 3.64 -18.85
C MET A 151 8.70 2.45 -19.81
N ASP A 152 8.25 2.68 -21.05
CA ASP A 152 8.11 1.67 -22.10
C ASP A 152 9.43 0.97 -22.42
N ARG A 153 10.54 1.72 -22.42
CA ARG A 153 11.87 1.16 -22.64
C ARG A 153 12.33 0.31 -21.46
N LEU A 154 12.10 0.78 -20.23
CA LEU A 154 12.55 0.10 -19.02
C LEU A 154 11.78 -1.20 -18.79
N ILE A 155 10.45 -1.21 -18.93
CA ILE A 155 9.61 -2.39 -18.68
C ILE A 155 9.88 -3.54 -19.66
N ARG A 156 10.42 -3.25 -20.84
CA ARG A 156 10.78 -4.25 -21.87
C ARG A 156 12.17 -4.87 -21.68
N GLN A 157 12.94 -4.46 -20.67
CA GLN A 157 14.26 -5.04 -20.42
C GLN A 157 14.11 -6.40 -19.72
N GLU A 158 14.80 -7.42 -20.23
CA GLU A 158 14.68 -8.81 -19.77
C GLU A 158 15.06 -8.99 -18.29
N ASP A 159 16.06 -8.26 -17.80
CA ASP A 159 16.53 -8.31 -16.41
C ASP A 159 15.97 -7.17 -15.54
N MET A 160 14.81 -6.61 -15.91
CA MET A 160 14.19 -5.55 -15.12
C MET A 160 13.52 -6.11 -13.88
N THR A 161 13.93 -5.61 -12.71
CA THR A 161 13.28 -5.90 -11.42
C THR A 161 12.43 -4.72 -10.99
N VAL A 162 11.47 -4.95 -10.08
CA VAL A 162 10.62 -3.89 -9.54
C VAL A 162 11.44 -2.79 -8.86
N GLU A 163 12.42 -3.18 -8.04
CA GLU A 163 13.32 -2.23 -7.38
C GLU A 163 14.07 -1.36 -8.40
N ARG A 164 14.67 -1.99 -9.42
CA ARG A 164 15.43 -1.27 -10.45
C ARG A 164 14.50 -0.35 -11.26
N TYR A 165 13.32 -0.83 -11.62
CA TYR A 165 12.33 -0.05 -12.34
C TYR A 165 11.90 1.18 -11.56
N ALA A 166 11.57 1.02 -10.27
CA ALA A 166 11.20 2.12 -9.39
C ALA A 166 12.34 3.13 -9.19
N SER A 167 13.58 2.67 -9.05
CA SER A 167 14.76 3.53 -8.87
C SER A 167 15.07 4.37 -10.13
N GLU A 168 15.09 3.72 -11.31
CA GLU A 168 15.32 4.41 -12.59
C GLU A 168 14.18 5.40 -12.89
N LEU A 169 12.93 5.01 -12.64
CA LEU A 169 11.77 5.86 -12.84
C LEU A 169 11.77 7.06 -11.87
N TYR A 170 12.16 6.84 -10.61
CA TYR A 170 12.31 7.90 -9.63
C TYR A 170 13.36 8.92 -10.09
N ALA A 171 14.52 8.47 -10.57
CA ALA A 171 15.58 9.36 -11.05
C ALA A 171 15.13 10.20 -12.25
N VAL A 172 14.54 9.57 -13.26
CA VAL A 172 14.05 10.23 -14.47
C VAL A 172 12.97 11.25 -14.14
N PHE A 173 11.97 10.84 -13.35
CA PHE A 173 10.84 11.70 -13.06
C PHE A 173 11.24 12.88 -12.15
N ARG A 174 12.23 12.69 -11.27
CA ARG A 174 12.78 13.78 -10.46
C ARG A 174 13.33 14.92 -11.31
N GLU A 175 14.05 14.61 -12.38
CA GLU A 175 14.56 15.62 -13.32
C GLU A 175 13.41 16.34 -14.04
N VAL A 176 12.43 15.57 -14.52
CA VAL A 176 11.25 16.11 -15.22
C VAL A 176 10.45 17.05 -14.31
N GLY A 177 10.12 16.60 -13.09
CA GLY A 177 9.30 17.39 -12.18
C GLY A 177 10.04 18.59 -11.59
N HIS A 178 11.38 18.55 -11.43
CA HIS A 178 12.15 19.74 -11.05
C HIS A 178 11.98 20.85 -12.09
N ASN A 179 12.16 20.52 -13.36
CA ASN A 179 11.93 21.46 -14.47
C ASN A 179 10.47 21.94 -14.51
N ALA A 180 9.52 21.06 -14.24
CA ALA A 180 8.10 21.41 -14.21
C ALA A 180 7.73 22.37 -13.09
N PHE A 181 8.25 22.15 -11.88
CA PHE A 181 8.03 23.02 -10.73
C PHE A 181 8.65 24.40 -10.93
N GLU A 182 9.87 24.48 -11.48
CA GLU A 182 10.51 25.77 -11.82
C GLU A 182 9.67 26.56 -12.84
N ARG A 183 9.19 25.91 -13.90
CA ARG A 183 8.32 26.56 -14.91
C ARG A 183 6.98 27.02 -14.33
N ALA A 184 6.44 26.26 -13.38
CA ALA A 184 5.18 26.60 -12.69
C ALA A 184 5.36 27.70 -11.64
N GLY A 185 6.60 28.09 -11.32
CA GLY A 185 6.91 29.10 -10.30
C GLY A 185 6.58 28.64 -8.88
N LEU A 186 6.57 27.33 -8.64
CA LEU A 186 6.36 26.77 -7.31
C LEU A 186 7.60 26.98 -6.46
N ASP A 187 7.40 27.29 -5.18
CA ASP A 187 8.51 27.41 -4.23
C ASP A 187 9.19 26.05 -4.03
N GLN A 188 10.49 26.08 -3.77
CA GLN A 188 11.33 24.90 -3.63
C GLN A 188 10.83 23.97 -2.51
N GLU A 189 10.34 24.55 -1.41
CA GLU A 189 9.77 23.80 -0.28
C GLU A 189 8.56 22.96 -0.69
N TYR A 190 7.66 23.54 -1.49
CA TYR A 190 6.47 22.82 -1.99
C TYR A 190 6.86 21.70 -2.97
N GLY A 191 7.87 21.95 -3.82
CA GLY A 191 8.42 20.92 -4.69
C GLY A 191 9.04 19.76 -3.92
N GLU A 192 9.72 20.04 -2.80
CA GLU A 192 10.32 19.03 -1.92
C GLU A 192 9.26 18.17 -1.22
N GLU A 193 8.16 18.75 -0.73
CA GLU A 193 7.04 18.01 -0.12
C GLU A 193 6.35 17.07 -1.12
N MET A 194 6.10 17.56 -2.34
CA MET A 194 5.56 16.72 -3.41
C MET A 194 6.50 15.56 -3.76
N TRP A 195 7.81 15.83 -3.78
CA TRP A 195 8.81 14.81 -4.00
C TRP A 195 8.90 13.79 -2.89
N GLU A 196 8.75 14.21 -1.65
CA GLU A 196 8.74 13.31 -0.51
C GLU A 196 7.58 12.32 -0.62
N THR A 197 6.39 12.80 -0.99
CA THR A 197 5.19 11.96 -1.19
C THR A 197 5.37 10.97 -2.33
N PHE A 198 5.92 11.41 -3.45
CA PHE A 198 6.23 10.54 -4.58
C PHE A 198 7.31 9.50 -4.25
N SER A 199 8.33 9.90 -3.48
CA SER A 199 9.37 9.00 -2.99
C SER A 199 8.78 7.92 -2.08
N ARG A 200 7.90 8.30 -1.14
CA ARG A 200 7.16 7.36 -0.29
C ARG A 200 6.35 6.38 -1.13
N PHE A 201 5.64 6.88 -2.14
CA PHE A 201 4.79 6.07 -3.02
C PHE A 201 5.58 5.00 -3.79
N LEU A 202 6.62 5.39 -4.52
CA LEU A 202 7.42 4.42 -5.28
C LEU A 202 8.17 3.45 -4.37
N SER A 203 8.66 3.91 -3.21
CA SER A 203 9.26 3.04 -2.21
C SER A 203 8.26 2.02 -1.69
N PHE A 204 7.05 2.46 -1.35
CA PHE A 204 5.97 1.58 -0.90
C PHE A 204 5.58 0.54 -1.95
N LEU A 205 5.62 0.86 -3.25
CA LEU A 205 5.41 -0.19 -4.25
C LEU A 205 6.62 -1.12 -4.35
N SER A 206 7.84 -0.57 -4.41
CA SER A 206 9.05 -1.35 -4.65
C SER A 206 9.44 -2.30 -3.52
N TYR A 207 9.31 -1.90 -2.25
CA TYR A 207 9.65 -2.76 -1.13
C TYR A 207 8.66 -3.91 -0.94
N ALA A 208 7.44 -3.81 -1.48
CA ALA A 208 6.48 -4.90 -1.42
C ALA A 208 6.95 -6.12 -2.23
N ASP A 209 7.69 -5.89 -3.33
CA ASP A 209 8.27 -6.97 -4.16
C ASP A 209 9.39 -7.74 -3.43
N GLN A 210 9.97 -7.15 -2.39
CA GLN A 210 11.01 -7.79 -1.57
C GLN A 210 10.44 -8.67 -0.45
N LEU A 211 9.12 -8.67 -0.26
CA LEU A 211 8.43 -9.39 0.80
C LEU A 211 7.72 -10.63 0.25
N ASP A 212 7.64 -11.68 1.07
CA ASP A 212 6.87 -12.88 0.76
C ASP A 212 5.56 -12.90 1.58
N PRO A 213 4.42 -12.53 0.97
CA PRO A 213 3.16 -12.49 1.70
C PRO A 213 2.49 -13.86 1.82
N TRP A 214 2.94 -14.88 1.09
CA TRP A 214 2.14 -16.05 0.77
C TRP A 214 1.79 -16.88 2.01
N ASP A 215 2.77 -17.10 2.88
CA ASP A 215 2.54 -17.81 4.14
C ASP A 215 1.56 -17.07 5.04
N GLY A 216 1.63 -15.73 5.08
CA GLY A 216 0.69 -14.89 5.80
C GLY A 216 -0.72 -15.01 5.22
N TRP A 217 -0.85 -14.82 3.91
CA TRP A 217 -2.12 -14.85 3.20
C TRP A 217 -2.83 -16.20 3.32
N LEU A 218 -2.11 -17.32 3.28
CA LEU A 218 -2.67 -18.66 3.49
C LEU A 218 -3.43 -18.83 4.82
N ARG A 219 -3.22 -17.93 5.79
CA ARG A 219 -3.92 -17.90 7.08
C ARG A 219 -4.86 -16.71 7.23
N ALA A 220 -4.92 -15.83 6.24
CA ALA A 220 -5.71 -14.61 6.26
C ALA A 220 -7.18 -14.87 5.91
N THR A 221 -8.02 -13.90 6.29
CA THR A 221 -9.33 -13.71 5.67
C THR A 221 -9.23 -12.62 4.61
N ALA A 222 -9.50 -12.96 3.35
CA ALA A 222 -9.64 -11.99 2.28
C ALA A 222 -11.06 -11.45 2.20
N VAL A 223 -11.17 -10.16 1.92
CA VAL A 223 -12.37 -9.46 1.49
C VAL A 223 -12.13 -9.08 0.03
N SER A 224 -12.88 -9.70 -0.89
CA SER A 224 -12.64 -9.58 -2.33
C SER A 224 -13.79 -8.83 -3.01
N SER A 225 -13.45 -7.86 -3.86
CA SER A 225 -14.40 -7.21 -4.77
C SER A 225 -14.79 -8.12 -5.95
N SER A 226 -15.78 -7.68 -6.71
CA SER A 226 -16.20 -8.34 -7.95
C SER A 226 -15.33 -7.95 -9.16
N THR A 227 -14.38 -7.02 -8.99
CA THR A 227 -13.59 -6.48 -10.09
C THR A 227 -12.64 -7.54 -10.67
N PRO A 228 -12.75 -7.91 -11.97
CA PRO A 228 -12.05 -9.07 -12.53
C PRO A 228 -10.53 -9.00 -12.50
N HIS A 229 -9.97 -7.79 -12.55
CA HIS A 229 -8.52 -7.56 -12.67
C HIS A 229 -7.88 -7.06 -11.37
N ASN A 230 -8.54 -7.26 -10.23
CA ASN A 230 -8.04 -6.87 -8.91
C ASN A 230 -7.96 -8.06 -7.95
N GLY A 231 -7.15 -7.90 -6.92
CA GLY A 231 -7.03 -8.83 -5.80
C GLY A 231 -6.82 -10.27 -6.24
N LEU A 232 -7.56 -11.17 -5.58
CA LEU A 232 -7.52 -12.60 -5.87
C LEU A 232 -8.07 -12.95 -7.26
N ASN A 233 -8.93 -12.12 -7.86
CA ASN A 233 -9.48 -12.36 -9.21
C ASN A 233 -8.37 -12.28 -10.26
N ARG A 234 -7.48 -11.29 -10.14
CA ARG A 234 -6.28 -11.18 -11.00
C ARG A 234 -5.36 -12.38 -10.82
N LEU A 235 -4.99 -12.71 -9.58
CA LEU A 235 -4.04 -13.80 -9.29
C LEU A 235 -4.47 -15.18 -9.82
N ARG A 236 -5.78 -15.40 -9.92
CA ARG A 236 -6.37 -16.63 -10.48
C ARG A 236 -6.34 -16.69 -12.00
N THR A 237 -6.20 -15.53 -12.65
CA THR A 237 -6.24 -15.37 -14.12
C THR A 237 -4.89 -14.96 -14.72
N ASP A 238 -3.89 -14.64 -13.90
CA ASP A 238 -2.50 -14.40 -14.31
C ASP A 238 -1.94 -15.57 -15.14
N ASP A 239 -0.86 -15.32 -15.88
CA ASP A 239 -0.15 -16.32 -16.66
C ASP A 239 1.31 -16.49 -16.15
N PRO A 240 1.65 -17.61 -15.47
CA PRO A 240 0.78 -18.73 -15.14
C PRO A 240 -0.15 -18.42 -13.95
N PRO A 241 -1.36 -19.01 -13.90
CA PRO A 241 -2.31 -18.71 -12.84
C PRO A 241 -1.85 -19.33 -11.53
N ARG A 242 -2.06 -18.63 -10.41
CA ARG A 242 -1.75 -19.19 -9.10
C ARG A 242 -2.76 -20.27 -8.75
N ARG A 243 -2.29 -21.51 -8.60
CA ARG A 243 -3.12 -22.68 -8.31
C ARG A 243 -3.12 -22.99 -6.81
N GLY A 244 -4.26 -23.45 -6.31
CA GLY A 244 -4.44 -23.81 -4.90
C GLY A 244 -5.03 -22.68 -4.07
N ASP A 245 -5.14 -22.92 -2.77
CA ASP A 245 -5.64 -21.92 -1.83
C ASP A 245 -4.64 -20.76 -1.73
N ILE A 246 -5.12 -19.53 -1.88
CA ILE A 246 -4.30 -18.32 -1.69
C ILE A 246 -4.53 -17.76 -0.27
N VAL A 247 -5.73 -17.97 0.27
CA VAL A 247 -6.15 -17.51 1.60
C VAL A 247 -6.94 -18.58 2.33
N ALA A 248 -7.00 -18.51 3.67
CA ALA A 248 -7.76 -19.45 4.48
C ALA A 248 -9.27 -19.28 4.29
N HIS A 249 -9.71 -18.03 4.22
CA HIS A 249 -11.11 -17.66 4.02
C HIS A 249 -11.21 -16.50 3.04
N GLU A 250 -12.25 -16.49 2.22
CA GLU A 250 -12.57 -15.40 1.31
C GLU A 250 -14.04 -15.02 1.47
N LEU A 251 -14.27 -13.73 1.68
CA LEU A 251 -15.58 -13.10 1.67
C LEU A 251 -15.68 -12.28 0.38
N SER A 252 -16.52 -12.72 -0.55
CA SER A 252 -16.71 -12.03 -1.84
C SER A 252 -17.90 -11.08 -1.78
N PHE A 253 -17.73 -9.92 -2.39
CA PHE A 253 -18.67 -8.80 -2.42
C PHE A 253 -18.88 -8.37 -3.88
N GLU A 254 -20.06 -7.85 -4.20
CA GLU A 254 -20.42 -7.44 -5.57
C GLU A 254 -19.86 -6.06 -5.93
N GLU A 255 -19.35 -5.33 -4.95
CA GLU A 255 -18.78 -4.01 -5.06
C GLU A 255 -17.52 -3.98 -5.92
N ASP A 256 -17.31 -2.85 -6.59
CA ASP A 256 -16.08 -2.57 -7.31
C ASP A 256 -14.92 -2.36 -6.33
N HIS A 257 -13.70 -2.68 -6.76
CA HIS A 257 -12.46 -2.47 -6.02
C HIS A 257 -12.43 -1.09 -5.34
N GLN A 258 -12.72 -0.04 -6.13
CA GLN A 258 -12.66 1.35 -5.67
C GLN A 258 -13.70 1.71 -4.60
N GLU A 259 -14.80 0.96 -4.49
CA GLU A 259 -15.89 1.22 -3.55
C GLU A 259 -15.92 0.24 -2.38
N LEU A 260 -15.07 -0.79 -2.40
CA LEU A 260 -15.08 -1.89 -1.44
C LEU A 260 -15.04 -1.40 0.01
N LEU A 261 -14.13 -0.46 0.32
CA LEU A 261 -13.97 0.09 1.67
C LEU A 261 -15.06 1.10 2.07
N ARG A 262 -15.93 1.50 1.15
CA ARG A 262 -17.09 2.37 1.43
C ARG A 262 -18.38 1.58 1.63
N SER A 263 -18.35 0.25 1.47
CA SER A 263 -19.53 -0.59 1.63
C SER A 263 -19.91 -0.80 3.09
N GLU A 264 -21.19 -0.54 3.39
CA GLU A 264 -21.81 -0.87 4.67
C GLU A 264 -21.83 -2.38 4.93
N GLU A 265 -21.90 -3.20 3.87
CA GLU A 265 -21.90 -4.65 4.00
C GLU A 265 -20.52 -5.17 4.38
N VAL A 266 -19.49 -4.66 3.72
CA VAL A 266 -18.08 -4.94 4.06
C VAL A 266 -17.79 -4.50 5.49
N ALA A 267 -18.16 -3.28 5.90
CA ALA A 267 -17.96 -2.79 7.26
C ALA A 267 -18.57 -3.73 8.31
N ARG A 268 -19.82 -4.17 8.13
CA ARG A 268 -20.49 -5.13 9.03
C ARG A 268 -19.79 -6.48 9.07
N ALA A 269 -19.31 -6.98 7.93
CA ALA A 269 -18.60 -8.24 7.86
C ALA A 269 -17.26 -8.18 8.61
N VAL A 270 -16.51 -7.09 8.42
CA VAL A 270 -15.22 -6.85 9.07
C VAL A 270 -15.39 -6.66 10.58
N THR A 271 -16.38 -5.90 11.04
CA THR A 271 -16.70 -5.78 12.47
C THR A 271 -16.89 -7.15 13.12
N LYS A 272 -17.63 -8.05 12.48
CA LYS A 272 -17.83 -9.42 12.99
C LYS A 272 -16.56 -10.27 13.00
N LEU A 273 -15.60 -10.00 12.10
CA LEU A 273 -14.30 -10.68 12.13
C LEU A 273 -13.49 -10.24 13.35
N LEU A 274 -13.59 -8.97 13.75
CA LEU A 274 -12.88 -8.40 14.89
C LEU A 274 -13.53 -8.70 16.26
N GLU A 275 -14.73 -9.26 16.29
CA GLU A 275 -15.41 -9.69 17.53
C GLU A 275 -15.00 -11.09 18.00
N LYS A 276 -14.17 -11.80 17.22
CA LYS A 276 -13.70 -13.16 17.51
C LYS A 276 -12.49 -13.16 18.44
#